data_AF-A0AAV4P7J4-F1
#
_entry.id   AF-A0AAV4P7J4-F1
#
_cell.length_a   1.000
_cell.length_b   1.000
_cell.length_c   1.000
_cell.angle_alpha   90.00
_cell.angle_beta   90.00
_cell.angle_gamma   90.00
#
_symmetry.space_group_name_H-M   'P 1'
#
loop_
_entity.id
_entity.type
_entity.pdbx_description
1 polymer ?
#
loop_
_entity_poly.entity_id
_entity_poly.type
_entity_poly.pdbx_seq_one_letter_code
_entity_poly.pdbx_strand_id
1 'polypeptide(L)'
;MYETSENYEFTRELEVETHGVDLKFVQYSLGDVSSVVWDAGIVLGKYLDFQNKNKVLSGKIVIDIGSGTGVAGLFAAALGCLCIYKFILFLVVDKIFVLILKLEPVILTDLSSVIPLLEKNINENVDALKGSAIAYVLEWGKLEVKFPVPDLILVSDCIYYDMSVEKLIPTLFELPFIFSL
;
A
#
# COMPACT_ATOMS: atom_id res chain seq x y z
N MET A 1 25.54 4.36 34.52
CA MET A 1 25.45 3.64 33.23
C MET A 1 24.04 3.85 32.74
N TYR A 2 23.84 4.60 31.67
CA TYR A 2 22.51 4.79 31.09
C TYR A 2 22.15 3.47 30.39
N GLU A 3 21.09 2.81 30.83
CA GLU A 3 20.48 1.71 30.09
C GLU A 3 20.12 2.24 28.70
N THR A 4 20.72 1.65 27.67
CA THR A 4 20.29 1.85 26.29
C THR A 4 18.84 1.37 26.22
N SER A 5 17.90 2.30 26.05
CA SER A 5 16.48 1.99 25.90
C SER A 5 16.30 1.03 24.72
N GLU A 6 16.05 -0.25 25.01
CA GLU A 6 15.84 -1.26 23.98
C GLU A 6 14.57 -0.88 23.19
N ASN A 7 14.69 -0.77 21.87
CA ASN A 7 13.55 -0.59 21.00
C ASN A 7 12.77 -1.91 20.97
N TYR A 8 11.71 -2.01 21.77
CA TYR A 8 10.87 -3.20 21.79
C TYR A 8 9.92 -3.18 20.59
N GLU A 9 9.92 -4.30 19.89
CA GLU A 9 9.04 -4.62 18.78
C GLU A 9 7.72 -5.19 19.32
N PHE A 10 6.59 -4.77 18.74
CA PHE A 10 5.28 -5.30 19.08
C PHE A 10 4.39 -5.36 17.85
N THR A 11 3.42 -6.27 17.86
CA THR A 11 2.52 -6.52 16.73
C THR A 11 1.10 -6.12 17.07
N ARG A 12 0.42 -5.45 16.14
CA ARG A 12 -1.02 -5.21 16.17
C ARG A 12 -1.69 -6.05 15.10
N GLU A 13 -2.73 -6.78 15.48
CA GLU A 13 -3.51 -7.61 14.56
C GLU A 13 -4.82 -6.90 14.20
N LEU A 14 -5.19 -6.89 12.92
CA LEU A 14 -6.41 -6.28 12.41
C LEU A 14 -7.13 -7.26 11.46
N GLU A 15 -8.37 -7.58 11.79
CA GLU A 15 -9.20 -8.48 10.99
C GLU A 15 -9.71 -7.81 9.69
N VAL A 16 -9.65 -8.54 8.58
CA VAL A 16 -10.33 -8.24 7.32
C VAL A 16 -11.59 -9.11 7.23
N GLU A 17 -12.73 -8.56 7.66
CA GLU A 17 -13.97 -9.29 7.94
C GLU A 17 -14.55 -9.95 6.70
N THR A 18 -14.49 -9.28 5.55
CA THR A 18 -15.03 -9.86 4.30
C THR A 18 -14.26 -11.09 3.80
N HIS A 19 -13.07 -11.31 4.37
CA HIS A 19 -12.11 -12.31 3.92
C HIS A 19 -11.73 -13.32 5.00
N GLY A 20 -12.06 -13.06 6.28
CA GLY A 20 -11.78 -13.95 7.40
C GLY A 20 -10.28 -14.18 7.61
N VAL A 21 -9.47 -13.14 7.41
CA VAL A 21 -8.01 -13.15 7.63
C VAL A 21 -7.62 -12.03 8.57
N ASP A 22 -6.55 -12.24 9.33
CA ASP A 22 -5.95 -11.22 10.19
C ASP A 22 -4.66 -10.70 9.57
N LEU A 23 -4.55 -9.38 9.48
CA LEU A 23 -3.32 -8.70 9.10
C LEU A 23 -2.51 -8.32 10.34
N LYS A 24 -1.21 -8.56 10.30
CA LYS A 24 -0.27 -8.33 11.40
C LYS A 24 0.66 -7.17 11.08
N PHE A 25 0.69 -6.16 11.95
CA PHE A 25 1.50 -4.96 11.77
C PHE A 25 2.51 -4.87 12.89
N VAL A 26 3.76 -5.13 12.53
CA VAL A 26 4.93 -4.89 13.37
C VAL A 26 5.09 -3.38 13.55
N GLN A 27 5.40 -2.99 14.78
CA GLN A 27 5.58 -1.62 15.24
C GLN A 27 6.78 -1.55 16.18
N TYR A 28 7.32 -0.36 16.33
CA TYR A 28 8.45 -0.07 17.21
C TYR A 28 8.06 0.95 18.26
N SER A 29 8.51 0.70 19.48
CA SER A 29 8.26 1.56 20.64
C SER A 29 9.13 2.80 20.68
N LEU A 30 10.29 2.75 20.03
CA LEU A 30 11.19 3.85 19.81
C LEU A 30 11.38 4.00 18.29
N GLY A 31 11.02 5.17 17.77
CA GLY A 31 11.09 5.44 16.35
C GLY A 31 10.34 6.71 15.97
N ASP A 32 10.24 6.95 14.67
CA ASP A 32 9.48 8.05 14.10
C ASP A 32 7.97 7.75 14.14
N VAL A 33 7.14 8.75 13.83
CA VAL A 33 5.67 8.63 13.77
C VAL A 33 5.20 7.53 12.82
N SER A 34 6.02 7.14 11.85
CA SER A 34 5.74 6.05 10.90
C SER A 34 5.81 4.64 11.51
N SER A 35 6.34 4.50 12.73
CA SER A 35 6.57 3.21 13.39
C SER A 35 5.34 2.64 14.11
N VAL A 36 4.23 3.36 14.12
CA VAL A 36 2.99 2.98 14.80
C VAL A 36 1.80 2.96 13.84
N VAL A 37 0.81 2.12 14.15
CA VAL A 37 -0.47 2.07 13.46
C VAL A 37 -1.35 3.19 13.98
N TRP A 38 -1.62 4.17 13.11
CA TRP A 38 -2.54 5.26 13.38
C TRP A 38 -4.00 4.87 13.16
N ASP A 39 -4.89 5.42 13.98
CA ASP A 39 -6.33 5.09 13.94
C ASP A 39 -6.96 5.43 12.58
N ALA A 40 -6.51 6.51 11.91
CA ALA A 40 -6.99 6.86 10.57
C ALA A 40 -6.69 5.77 9.53
N GLY A 41 -5.54 5.09 9.64
CA GLY A 41 -5.20 3.95 8.78
C GLY A 41 -6.15 2.77 9.00
N ILE A 42 -6.52 2.50 10.25
CA ILE A 42 -7.48 1.44 10.61
C ILE A 42 -8.88 1.78 10.08
N VAL A 43 -9.33 3.01 10.30
CA VAL A 43 -10.63 3.49 9.82
C VAL A 43 -10.72 3.37 8.30
N LEU A 44 -9.66 3.79 7.58
CA LEU A 44 -9.62 3.66 6.12
C LEU A 44 -9.61 2.17 5.69
N GLY A 45 -8.80 1.32 6.31
CA GLY A 45 -8.77 -0.11 6.03
C GLY A 45 -10.14 -0.78 6.23
N LYS A 46 -10.79 -0.54 7.37
CA LYS A 46 -12.13 -1.05 7.67
C LYS A 46 -13.20 -0.46 6.74
N TYR A 47 -13.06 0.79 6.31
CA TYR A 47 -13.93 1.37 5.29
C TYR A 47 -13.77 0.64 3.94
N LEU A 48 -12.54 0.38 3.49
CA LEU A 48 -12.29 -0.40 2.27
C LEU A 48 -12.90 -1.80 2.36
N ASP A 49 -12.71 -2.48 3.49
CA ASP A 49 -13.28 -3.79 3.77
C ASP A 49 -14.82 -3.77 3.70
N PHE A 50 -15.44 -2.77 4.33
CA PHE A 50 -16.88 -2.56 4.27
C PHE A 50 -17.40 -2.32 2.83
N GLN A 51 -16.69 -1.51 2.04
CA GLN A 51 -17.04 -1.26 0.63
C GLN A 51 -16.89 -2.53 -0.22
N ASN A 52 -15.94 -3.41 0.12
CA ASN A 52 -15.61 -4.58 -0.66
C ASN A 52 -16.52 -5.80 -0.42
N LYS A 53 -17.65 -5.67 0.30
CA LYS A 53 -18.65 -6.75 0.47
C LYS A 53 -19.11 -7.36 -0.86
N ASN A 54 -19.14 -6.56 -1.92
CA ASN A 54 -19.47 -7.00 -3.29
C ASN A 54 -18.25 -7.16 -4.20
N LYS A 55 -17.03 -7.28 -3.64
CA LYS A 55 -15.75 -7.44 -4.36
C LYS A 55 -15.42 -6.31 -5.36
N VAL A 56 -15.93 -5.10 -5.13
CA VAL A 56 -15.77 -3.95 -6.04
C VAL A 56 -14.34 -3.42 -6.15
N LEU A 57 -13.49 -3.72 -5.16
CA LEU A 57 -12.08 -3.31 -5.14
C LEU A 57 -11.16 -4.34 -5.81
N SER A 58 -11.64 -5.55 -6.10
CA SER A 58 -10.80 -6.58 -6.71
C SER A 58 -10.30 -6.15 -8.09
N GLY A 59 -8.99 -6.26 -8.32
CA GLY A 59 -8.34 -5.87 -9.57
C GLY A 59 -8.16 -4.36 -9.77
N LYS A 60 -8.41 -3.54 -8.74
CA LYS A 60 -8.13 -2.10 -8.78
C LYS A 60 -6.65 -1.82 -8.57
N ILE A 61 -6.11 -0.87 -9.34
CA ILE A 61 -4.75 -0.35 -9.18
C ILE A 61 -4.76 0.62 -7.99
N VAL A 62 -3.97 0.32 -6.97
CA VAL A 62 -3.93 1.12 -5.73
C VAL A 62 -2.51 1.57 -5.44
N ILE A 63 -2.38 2.88 -5.16
CA ILE A 63 -1.17 3.48 -4.61
C ILE A 63 -1.51 4.03 -3.24
N ASP A 64 -0.76 3.64 -2.22
CA ASP A 64 -0.86 4.12 -0.85
C ASP A 64 0.32 5.07 -0.57
N ILE A 65 0.01 6.30 -0.14
CA ILE A 65 0.98 7.38 0.03
C ILE A 65 1.12 7.72 1.50
N GLY A 66 2.37 7.76 1.98
CA GLY A 66 2.65 7.93 3.41
C GLY A 66 2.15 6.72 4.19
N SER A 67 2.48 5.52 3.70
CA SER A 67 1.94 4.26 4.18
C SER A 67 2.26 3.97 5.65
N GLY A 68 3.35 4.50 6.21
CA GLY A 68 3.82 4.19 7.55
C GLY A 68 4.01 2.68 7.74
N THR A 69 3.20 2.06 8.58
CA THR A 69 3.16 0.60 8.79
C THR A 69 2.52 -0.18 7.64
N GLY A 70 1.80 0.49 6.73
CA GLY A 70 1.20 -0.10 5.55
C GLY A 70 -0.25 -0.56 5.70
N VAL A 71 -0.96 -0.13 6.76
CA VAL A 71 -2.32 -0.61 7.08
C VAL A 71 -3.28 -0.46 5.91
N ALA A 72 -3.43 0.73 5.34
CA ALA A 72 -4.39 0.98 4.27
C ALA A 72 -4.05 0.17 3.00
N GLY A 73 -2.80 0.19 2.56
CA GLY A 73 -2.34 -0.59 1.42
C GLY A 73 -2.43 -2.11 1.60
N LEU A 74 -2.13 -2.64 2.78
CA LEU A 74 -2.25 -4.07 3.07
C LEU A 74 -3.70 -4.54 3.17
N PHE A 75 -4.61 -3.69 3.69
CA PHE A 75 -6.05 -3.93 3.54
C PHE A 75 -6.43 -4.02 2.06
N ALA A 76 -6.02 -3.06 1.22
CA ALA A 76 -6.31 -3.10 -0.21
C ALA A 76 -5.78 -4.40 -0.87
N ALA A 77 -4.55 -4.82 -0.54
CA ALA A 77 -3.96 -6.05 -1.07
C ALA A 77 -4.71 -7.32 -0.59
N ALA A 78 -5.14 -7.37 0.68
CA ALA A 78 -5.94 -8.47 1.23
C ALA A 78 -7.33 -8.56 0.57
N LEU A 79 -7.90 -7.40 0.23
CA LEU A 79 -9.19 -7.27 -0.47
C LEU A 79 -9.13 -7.60 -1.97
N GLY A 80 -7.94 -7.98 -2.47
CA GLY A 80 -7.73 -8.43 -3.84
C GLY A 80 -7.52 -7.30 -4.84
N CYS A 81 -7.19 -6.09 -4.38
CA CYS A 81 -6.62 -5.07 -5.27
C CYS A 81 -5.35 -5.62 -5.91
N LEU A 82 -5.26 -5.47 -7.23
CA LEU A 82 -4.18 -5.96 -8.07
C LEU A 82 -4.05 -4.98 -9.22
N CYS A 83 -2.83 -4.71 -9.68
CA CYS A 83 -2.61 -4.03 -10.94
C CYS A 83 -2.63 -5.08 -12.06
N ILE A 84 -3.72 -5.23 -12.80
CA ILE A 84 -3.72 -6.11 -13.98
C ILE A 84 -3.22 -5.28 -15.18
N TYR A 85 -1.98 -5.51 -15.61
CA TYR A 85 -1.54 -5.08 -16.92
C TYR A 85 -2.25 -5.92 -17.98
N LYS A 86 -3.06 -5.24 -18.77
CA LYS A 86 -3.75 -5.84 -19.91
C LYS A 86 -2.74 -6.02 -21.05
N PHE A 87 -2.60 -7.28 -21.48
CA PHE A 87 -2.06 -7.72 -22.77
C PHE A 87 -0.52 -7.84 -22.94
N ILE A 88 0.00 -9.06 -22.83
CA ILE A 88 1.13 -9.52 -23.65
C ILE A 88 0.63 -10.71 -24.49
N LEU A 89 0.50 -10.49 -25.80
CA LEU A 89 0.20 -11.54 -26.77
C LEU A 89 1.50 -12.25 -27.14
N PHE A 90 1.61 -13.54 -26.81
CA PHE A 90 2.55 -14.42 -27.50
C PHE A 90 1.80 -15.20 -28.57
N LEU A 91 2.18 -15.00 -29.83
CA LEU A 91 1.88 -15.94 -30.91
C LEU A 91 2.78 -17.17 -30.69
N VAL A 92 2.19 -18.30 -30.32
CA VAL A 92 2.87 -19.59 -30.46
C VAL A 92 2.34 -20.24 -31.72
N VAL A 93 3.28 -20.75 -32.52
CA VAL A 93 3.06 -21.55 -33.73
C VAL A 93 1.89 -22.53 -33.52
N ASP A 94 1.02 -22.67 -34.52
CA ASP A 94 -0.15 -23.58 -34.54
C ASP A 94 -1.42 -23.16 -33.77
N LYS A 95 -1.94 -21.94 -34.03
CA LYS A 95 -3.31 -21.48 -33.70
C LYS A 95 -3.69 -21.42 -32.20
N ILE A 96 -2.75 -21.49 -31.27
CA ILE A 96 -3.02 -21.29 -29.83
C ILE A 96 -2.73 -19.85 -29.44
N PHE A 97 -3.75 -19.15 -28.91
CA PHE A 97 -3.59 -17.84 -28.28
C PHE A 97 -3.29 -18.04 -26.79
N VAL A 98 -2.10 -17.63 -26.33
CA VAL A 98 -1.76 -17.59 -24.90
C VAL A 98 -1.87 -16.14 -24.41
N LEU A 99 -2.77 -15.91 -23.45
CA LEU A 99 -2.91 -14.62 -22.78
C LEU A 99 -2.03 -14.62 -21.52
N ILE A 100 -0.99 -13.79 -21.51
CA ILE A 100 -0.20 -13.52 -20.30
C ILE A 100 -0.65 -12.18 -19.72
N LEU A 101 -1.21 -12.22 -18.51
CA LEU A 101 -1.50 -11.04 -17.71
C LEU A 101 -0.33 -10.79 -16.78
N LYS A 102 0.20 -9.56 -16.77
CA LYS A 102 1.16 -9.14 -15.74
C LYS A 102 0.34 -8.60 -14.57
N LEU A 103 0.47 -9.23 -13.41
CA LEU A 103 -0.08 -8.71 -12.17
C LEU A 103 1.00 -7.86 -11.52
N GLU A 104 0.70 -6.61 -11.18
CA GLU A 104 1.54 -5.78 -10.32
C GLU A 104 0.91 -5.65 -8.92
N PRO A 105 1.74 -5.63 -7.87
CA PRO A 105 1.31 -5.45 -6.50
C PRO A 105 0.65 -4.09 -6.24
N VAL A 106 -0.12 -4.00 -5.15
CA VAL A 106 -0.46 -2.72 -4.50
C VAL A 106 0.84 -2.01 -4.13
N ILE A 107 0.94 -0.73 -4.48
CA ILE A 107 2.15 0.06 -4.29
C ILE A 107 2.00 0.84 -2.99
N LEU A 108 2.80 0.53 -1.99
CA LEU A 108 2.86 1.25 -0.71
C LEU A 108 4.09 2.13 -0.73
N THR A 109 3.93 3.41 -0.39
CA THR A 109 5.00 4.39 -0.55
C THR A 109 5.24 5.19 0.70
N ASP A 110 6.51 5.41 1.02
CA ASP A 110 6.94 6.24 2.14
C ASP A 110 8.40 6.69 1.96
N LEU A 111 8.95 7.37 2.95
CA LEU A 111 10.35 7.76 3.01
C LEU A 111 11.26 6.53 3.10
N SER A 112 12.49 6.68 2.60
CA SER A 112 13.50 5.60 2.60
C SER A 112 13.76 5.00 3.99
N SER A 113 13.60 5.78 5.06
CA SER A 113 13.74 5.31 6.45
C SER A 113 12.62 4.37 6.90
N VAL A 114 11.45 4.44 6.27
CA VAL A 114 10.25 3.66 6.63
C VAL A 114 10.14 2.37 5.83
N ILE A 115 10.73 2.33 4.62
CA ILE A 115 10.71 1.15 3.74
C ILE A 115 11.10 -0.16 4.44
N PRO A 116 12.14 -0.25 5.31
CA PRO A 116 12.46 -1.50 5.99
C PRO A 116 11.32 -2.04 6.86
N LEU A 117 10.59 -1.17 7.56
CA LEU A 117 9.42 -1.57 8.35
C LEU A 117 8.25 -1.97 7.45
N LEU A 118 8.03 -1.20 6.39
CA LEU A 118 6.96 -1.46 5.43
C LEU A 118 7.15 -2.81 4.73
N GLU A 119 8.37 -3.13 4.27
CA GLU A 119 8.74 -4.43 3.72
C GLU A 119 8.57 -5.56 4.74
N LYS A 120 8.95 -5.32 6.01
CA LYS A 120 8.72 -6.29 7.08
C LYS A 120 7.24 -6.60 7.25
N ASN A 121 6.38 -5.58 7.27
CA ASN A 121 4.93 -5.76 7.37
C ASN A 121 4.33 -6.43 6.12
N ILE A 122 4.83 -6.12 4.92
CA ILE A 122 4.42 -6.84 3.71
C ILE A 122 4.75 -8.33 3.84
N ASN A 123 5.98 -8.67 4.25
CA ASN A 123 6.43 -10.04 4.39
C ASN A 123 5.66 -10.83 5.45
N GLU A 124 5.32 -10.19 6.58
CA GLU A 124 4.52 -10.81 7.64
C GLU A 124 3.09 -11.18 7.19
N ASN A 125 2.58 -10.53 6.13
CA ASN A 125 1.20 -10.68 5.69
C ASN A 125 1.04 -11.45 4.39
N VAL A 126 2.11 -11.93 3.75
CA VAL A 126 2.05 -12.55 2.40
C VAL A 126 0.95 -13.61 2.29
N ASP A 127 0.82 -14.47 3.30
CA ASP A 127 -0.17 -15.56 3.30
C ASP A 127 -1.63 -15.08 3.47
N ALA A 128 -1.84 -13.88 4.01
CA ALA A 128 -3.15 -13.27 4.18
C ALA A 128 -3.59 -12.45 2.94
N LEU A 129 -2.68 -12.16 2.01
CA LEU A 129 -2.98 -11.35 0.83
C LEU A 129 -3.61 -12.19 -0.28
N LYS A 130 -4.72 -11.70 -0.84
CA LYS A 130 -5.26 -12.21 -2.12
C LYS A 130 -4.52 -11.66 -3.33
N GLY A 131 -3.99 -10.45 -3.21
CA GLY A 131 -3.12 -9.82 -4.18
C GLY A 131 -1.65 -9.94 -3.77
N SER A 132 -0.89 -8.89 -4.05
CA SER A 132 0.46 -8.70 -3.54
C SER A 132 0.68 -7.23 -3.22
N ALA A 133 1.72 -6.93 -2.45
CA ALA A 133 2.10 -5.59 -2.06
C ALA A 133 3.60 -5.38 -2.28
N ILE A 134 4.01 -4.14 -2.58
CA ILE A 134 5.41 -3.76 -2.73
C ILE A 134 5.64 -2.38 -2.11
N ALA A 135 6.80 -2.20 -1.49
CA ALA A 135 7.23 -0.93 -0.95
C ALA A 135 8.04 -0.14 -2.00
N TYR A 136 7.80 1.16 -2.10
CA TYR A 136 8.59 2.08 -2.92
C TYR A 136 8.92 3.36 -2.16
N VAL A 137 10.11 3.90 -2.38
CA VAL A 137 10.46 5.22 -1.85
C VAL A 137 9.68 6.29 -2.62
N LEU A 138 8.95 7.13 -1.88
CA LEU A 138 8.36 8.36 -2.38
C LEU A 138 8.53 9.46 -1.34
N GLU A 139 9.44 10.39 -1.62
CA GLU A 139 9.49 11.66 -0.89
C GLU A 139 8.53 12.64 -1.58
N TRP A 140 7.57 13.19 -0.83
CA TRP A 140 6.61 14.13 -1.40
C TRP A 140 7.31 15.36 -2.00
N GLY A 141 6.84 15.77 -3.18
CA GLY A 141 7.44 16.82 -4.00
C GLY A 141 8.63 16.36 -4.84
N LYS A 142 8.96 15.05 -4.82
CA LYS A 142 10.04 14.45 -5.62
C LYS A 142 9.57 13.17 -6.30
N LEU A 143 8.81 13.30 -7.38
CA LEU A 143 8.36 12.17 -8.17
C LEU A 143 9.44 11.73 -9.18
N GLU A 144 10.40 10.92 -8.72
CA GLU A 144 11.48 10.39 -9.58
C GLU A 144 11.08 9.10 -10.32
N VAL A 145 10.03 8.42 -9.86
CA VAL A 145 9.57 7.12 -10.38
C VAL A 145 8.26 7.29 -11.15
N LYS A 146 8.13 6.61 -12.29
CA LYS A 146 6.87 6.53 -13.02
C LYS A 146 5.99 5.43 -12.44
N PHE A 147 4.89 5.84 -11.81
CA PHE A 147 3.86 4.92 -11.34
C PHE A 147 2.86 4.56 -12.45
N PRO A 148 2.13 3.43 -12.34
CA PRO A 148 0.95 3.19 -13.18
C PRO A 148 -0.16 4.19 -12.82
N VAL A 149 -1.12 4.38 -13.72
CA VAL A 149 -2.34 5.18 -13.45
C VAL A 149 -3.17 4.43 -12.40
N PRO A 150 -3.36 4.96 -11.17
CA PRO A 150 -4.13 4.29 -10.14
C PRO A 150 -5.63 4.45 -10.36
N ASP A 151 -6.40 3.44 -9.98
CA ASP A 151 -7.85 3.54 -9.78
C ASP A 151 -8.16 4.23 -8.44
N LEU A 152 -7.35 3.97 -7.41
CA LEU A 152 -7.45 4.60 -6.09
C LEU A 152 -6.08 5.06 -5.58
N ILE A 153 -6.05 6.25 -5.01
CA ILE A 153 -4.94 6.73 -4.18
C ILE A 153 -5.43 6.70 -2.73
N LEU A 154 -4.69 5.99 -1.88
CA LEU A 154 -4.94 5.95 -0.44
C LEU A 154 -4.02 6.96 0.25
N VAL A 155 -4.60 7.71 1.17
CA VAL A 155 -3.90 8.69 2.02
C VAL A 155 -4.55 8.61 3.39
N SER A 156 -3.80 8.21 4.42
CA SER A 156 -4.28 8.15 5.80
C SER A 156 -3.30 8.83 6.74
N ASP A 157 -3.80 9.74 7.58
CA ASP A 157 -3.03 10.50 8.58
C ASP A 157 -1.83 11.30 8.04
N CYS A 158 -1.88 11.73 6.78
CA CYS A 158 -0.80 12.48 6.13
C CYS A 158 -0.88 14.00 6.28
N ILE A 159 -1.93 14.53 6.95
CA ILE A 159 -2.14 15.97 7.16
C ILE A 159 -2.02 16.26 8.66
N TYR A 160 -0.80 16.50 9.13
CA TYR A 160 -0.52 16.65 10.56
C TYR A 160 0.42 17.82 10.90
N TYR A 161 1.04 18.46 9.91
CA TYR A 161 1.75 19.75 10.04
C TYR A 161 1.68 20.55 8.73
N ASP A 162 1.81 21.88 8.77
CA ASP A 162 1.57 22.74 7.60
C ASP A 162 2.42 22.37 6.36
N MET A 163 3.71 22.12 6.56
CA MET A 163 4.65 21.69 5.50
C MET A 163 4.27 20.37 4.82
N SER A 164 3.42 19.51 5.44
CA SER A 164 2.98 18.25 4.84
C SER A 164 2.08 18.53 3.64
N VAL A 165 1.19 19.52 3.76
CA VAL A 165 0.26 19.93 2.72
C VAL A 165 1.01 20.52 1.52
N GLU A 166 2.03 21.36 1.78
CA GLU A 166 2.81 22.02 0.73
C GLU A 166 3.50 21.04 -0.23
N LYS A 167 3.91 19.86 0.25
CA LYS A 167 4.56 18.83 -0.57
C LYS A 167 3.60 17.73 -1.04
N LEU A 168 2.63 17.36 -0.22
CA LEU A 168 1.67 16.30 -0.54
C LEU A 168 0.77 16.70 -1.71
N ILE A 169 0.25 17.94 -1.72
CA ILE A 169 -0.66 18.39 -2.78
C ILE A 169 0.01 18.33 -4.16
N PRO A 170 1.20 18.90 -4.40
CA PRO A 170 1.92 18.73 -5.67
C PRO A 170 2.12 17.27 -6.06
N THR A 171 2.50 16.41 -5.11
CA THR A 171 2.69 14.97 -5.36
C THR A 171 1.42 14.32 -5.91
N LEU A 172 0.26 14.63 -5.33
CA LEU A 172 -1.02 14.11 -5.79
C LEU A 172 -1.37 14.59 -7.21
N PHE A 173 -0.97 15.79 -7.59
CA PHE A 173 -1.15 16.33 -8.94
C PHE A 173 -0.14 15.78 -9.96
N GLU A 174 1.04 15.34 -9.53
CA GLU A 174 2.06 14.75 -10.40
C GLU A 174 1.83 13.26 -10.67
N LEU A 175 1.08 12.56 -9.81
CA LEU A 175 0.71 11.17 -10.04
C LEU A 175 -0.16 11.05 -11.30
N PRO A 176 0.04 10.00 -12.12
CA PRO A 176 -0.64 9.86 -13.39
C PRO A 176 -2.15 9.63 -13.16
N PHE A 177 -3.00 10.38 -13.86
CA PHE A 177 -4.45 10.25 -13.82
C PHE A 177 -5.02 9.93 -15.21
N ILE A 178 -6.21 9.33 -15.25
CA ILE A 178 -6.88 8.85 -16.49
C ILE A 178 -7.10 9.98 -17.54
N PHE A 179 -7.04 11.25 -17.14
CA PHE A 179 -7.35 12.40 -18.00
C PHE A 179 -6.15 13.25 -18.44
N SER A 180 -4.91 12.74 -18.44
CA SER A 180 -3.80 13.44 -19.10
C SER A 180 -3.92 13.36 -20.63
N LEU A 181 -4.65 14.34 -21.20
CA LEU A 181 -4.70 14.67 -22.62
C LEU A 181 -3.42 15.40 -23.07
#